data_AF-A0A1B7I0E9-F1
#
_entry.id   AF-A0A1B7I0E9-F1
#
_cell.length_a   1.000
_cell.length_b   1.000
_cell.length_c   1.000
_cell.angle_alpha   90.00
_cell.angle_beta   90.00
_cell.angle_gamma   90.00
#
_symmetry.space_group_name_H-M   'P 1'
#
loop_
_entity.id
_entity.type
_entity.pdbx_description
1 polymer ?
#
loop_
_entity_poly.entity_id
_entity_poly.type
_entity_poly.pdbx_seq_one_letter_code
_entity_poly.pdbx_strand_id
1 'polypeptide(L)'
;MRMTSRKKEILTYFEPEQRKWVTGEIGVPPFDVSGVAYLLYGMESFDKRHQLESTRRTLEAMVNDGLLEKITSYEQRQDTTQSGTGKGVWCNCSRYGLPGQCDVVRDSVGADNAIDGVCVRVG
;
A
#
# COMPACT_ATOMS: atom_id res chain seq x y z
N MET A 1 -5.74 23.44 -4.18
CA MET A 1 -4.77 22.46 -3.64
C MET A 1 -3.36 22.82 -4.11
N ARG A 2 -2.34 22.77 -3.23
CA ARG A 2 -0.94 22.98 -3.62
C ARG A 2 -0.25 21.63 -3.87
N MET A 3 0.21 21.42 -5.09
CA MET A 3 1.06 20.28 -5.43
C MET A 3 2.46 20.51 -4.86
N THR A 4 2.85 19.73 -3.85
CA THR A 4 4.18 19.82 -3.22
C THR A 4 5.15 18.83 -3.87
N SER A 5 6.45 19.04 -3.71
CA SER A 5 7.46 18.12 -4.23
C SER A 5 7.24 16.69 -3.73
N ARG A 6 6.86 16.52 -2.46
CA ARG A 6 6.54 15.21 -1.87
C ARG A 6 5.33 14.54 -2.53
N LYS A 7 4.26 15.28 -2.84
CA LYS A 7 3.11 14.70 -3.55
C LYS A 7 3.49 14.26 -4.96
N LYS A 8 4.34 15.02 -5.65
CA LYS A 8 4.86 14.64 -6.98
C LYS A 8 5.70 13.38 -6.91
N GLU A 9 6.63 13.32 -5.95
CA GLU A 9 7.49 12.15 -5.71
C GLU A 9 6.67 10.87 -5.42
N ILE A 10 5.62 10.96 -4.59
CA ILE A 10 4.72 9.82 -4.36
C ILE A 10 4.05 9.35 -5.65
N LEU A 11 3.63 10.29 -6.52
CA LEU A 11 3.01 9.94 -7.80
C LEU A 11 4.00 9.25 -8.75
N THR A 12 5.29 9.62 -8.71
CA THR A 12 6.28 8.99 -9.59
C THR A 12 6.45 7.50 -9.30
N TYR A 13 6.20 7.03 -8.07
CA TYR A 13 6.25 5.60 -7.74
C TYR A 13 5.20 4.74 -8.49
N PHE A 14 4.14 5.38 -8.99
CA PHE A 14 3.12 4.71 -9.81
C PHE A 14 3.46 4.75 -11.31
N GLU A 15 4.47 5.50 -11.73
CA GLU A 15 4.88 5.59 -13.13
C GLU A 15 5.49 4.27 -13.62
N PRO A 16 5.22 3.84 -14.87
CA PRO A 16 5.72 2.57 -15.42
C PRO A 16 7.25 2.40 -15.31
N GLU A 17 7.99 3.49 -15.47
CA GLU A 17 9.45 3.54 -15.40
C GLU A 17 9.95 3.18 -14.00
N GLN A 18 9.22 3.60 -12.96
CA GLN A 18 9.56 3.34 -11.57
C GLN A 18 8.95 2.04 -11.04
N ARG A 19 7.84 1.60 -11.62
CA ARG A 19 7.05 0.48 -11.11
C ARG A 19 7.86 -0.80 -10.94
N LYS A 20 8.82 -1.09 -11.83
CA LYS A 20 9.64 -2.30 -11.75
C LYS A 20 10.49 -2.35 -10.47
N TRP A 21 11.17 -1.25 -10.13
CA TRP A 21 12.01 -1.21 -8.93
C TRP A 21 11.16 -1.08 -7.66
N VAL A 22 10.10 -0.26 -7.69
CA VAL A 22 9.16 -0.10 -6.57
C VAL A 22 8.52 -1.43 -6.19
N THR A 23 8.12 -2.23 -7.18
CA THR A 23 7.56 -3.57 -6.95
C THR A 23 8.56 -4.52 -6.31
N GLY A 24 9.85 -4.38 -6.65
CA GLY A 24 10.92 -5.17 -6.03
C GLY A 24 11.14 -4.83 -4.56
N GLU A 25 10.93 -3.57 -4.17
CA GLU A 25 11.16 -3.09 -2.80
C GLU A 25 9.95 -3.29 -1.89
N ILE A 26 8.76 -2.88 -2.32
CA ILE A 26 7.57 -2.80 -1.46
C ILE A 26 6.36 -3.59 -1.99
N GLY A 27 6.51 -4.29 -3.11
CA GLY A 27 5.44 -5.01 -3.77
C GLY A 27 4.62 -4.15 -4.73
N VAL A 28 3.63 -4.77 -5.38
CA VAL A 28 2.76 -4.09 -6.36
C VAL A 28 1.82 -3.08 -5.67
N PRO A 29 1.42 -1.98 -6.34
CA PRO A 29 0.34 -1.14 -5.84
C PRO A 29 -0.96 -1.95 -5.72
N PRO A 30 -1.91 -1.56 -4.86
CA PRO A 30 -1.92 -0.34 -4.05
C PRO A 30 -0.96 -0.40 -2.84
N PHE A 31 -0.21 0.68 -2.61
CA PHE A 31 0.85 0.73 -1.60
C PHE A 31 0.31 1.04 -0.20
N ASP A 32 0.95 0.54 0.85
CA ASP A 32 0.61 0.90 2.23
C ASP A 32 1.44 2.08 2.74
N VAL A 33 1.08 2.61 3.91
CA VAL A 33 1.78 3.75 4.54
C VAL A 33 3.26 3.42 4.78
N SER A 34 3.55 2.20 5.24
CA SER A 34 4.91 1.78 5.58
C SER A 34 5.80 1.68 4.34
N GLY A 35 5.31 1.08 3.25
CA GLY A 35 6.05 1.01 2.00
C GLY A 35 6.35 2.40 1.44
N VAL A 36 5.36 3.30 1.39
CA VAL A 36 5.60 4.67 0.92
C VAL A 36 6.55 5.44 1.84
N ALA A 37 6.48 5.25 3.15
CA ALA A 37 7.41 5.87 4.09
C ALA A 37 8.84 5.35 3.91
N TYR A 38 9.00 4.06 3.62
CA TYR A 38 10.27 3.45 3.28
C TYR A 38 10.85 4.05 1.99
N LEU A 39 10.05 4.26 0.95
CA LEU A 39 10.52 4.89 -0.28
C LEU A 39 10.97 6.35 -0.07
N LEU A 40 10.30 7.09 0.82
CA LEU A 40 10.61 8.51 1.08
C LEU A 40 11.79 8.72 2.05
N TYR A 41 12.00 7.81 3.00
CA TYR A 41 12.93 8.02 4.12
C TYR A 41 13.92 6.87 4.33
N GLY A 42 13.82 5.79 3.56
CA GLY A 42 14.63 4.58 3.70
C GLY A 42 14.29 3.76 4.95
N MET A 43 15.25 2.91 5.37
CA MET A 43 15.12 2.04 6.56
C MET A 43 14.90 2.81 7.87
N GLU A 44 15.29 4.09 7.94
CA GLU A 44 15.06 4.91 9.14
C GLU A 44 13.57 5.13 9.46
N SER A 45 12.68 4.87 8.51
CA SER A 45 11.23 5.03 8.67
C SER A 45 10.60 4.02 9.64
N PHE A 46 11.18 2.83 9.79
CA PHE A 46 10.62 1.78 10.62
C PHE A 46 10.63 2.14 12.11
N ASP A 47 11.66 2.86 12.57
CA ASP A 47 11.80 3.27 13.97
C ASP A 47 11.21 4.65 14.28
N LYS A 48 10.81 5.41 13.24
CA LYS A 48 10.37 6.80 13.36
C LYS A 48 8.87 6.93 13.14
N ARG A 49 8.08 6.73 14.20
CA ARG A 49 6.61 6.87 14.19
C ARG A 49 6.12 8.18 13.57
N HIS A 50 6.85 9.28 13.77
CA HIS A 50 6.48 10.59 13.19
C HIS A 50 6.58 10.63 11.66
N GLN A 51 7.47 9.85 11.05
CA GLN A 51 7.60 9.74 9.58
C GLN A 51 6.40 8.98 9.00
N LEU A 52 6.01 7.85 9.61
CA LEU A 52 4.80 7.12 9.23
C LEU A 52 3.55 8.00 9.32
N GLU A 53 3.36 8.74 10.42
CA GLU A 53 2.23 9.65 10.58
C GLU A 53 2.26 10.84 9.60
N SER A 54 3.45 11.32 9.23
CA SER A 54 3.63 12.35 8.21
C SER A 54 3.24 11.83 6.83
N THR A 55 3.69 10.62 6.47
CA THR A 55 3.35 9.94 5.22
C THR A 55 1.85 9.66 5.14
N ARG A 56 1.26 9.09 6.19
CA ARG A 56 -0.19 8.84 6.27
C ARG A 56 -1.00 10.10 6.00
N ARG A 57 -0.70 11.20 6.70
CA ARG A 57 -1.40 12.49 6.48
C ARG A 57 -1.24 13.01 5.05
N THR A 58 -0.08 12.79 4.44
CA THR A 58 0.17 13.18 3.04
C THR A 58 -0.70 12.37 2.08
N LEU A 59 -0.76 11.04 2.27
CA LEU A 59 -1.58 10.13 1.48
C LEU A 59 -3.07 10.42 1.63
N GLU A 60 -3.57 10.61 2.86
CA GLU A 60 -4.96 11.02 3.12
C GLU A 60 -5.29 12.36 2.46
N ALA A 61 -4.37 13.33 2.47
CA ALA A 61 -4.57 14.58 1.75
C ALA A 61 -4.67 14.35 0.24
N MET A 62 -3.81 13.50 -0.33
CA MET A 62 -3.87 13.15 -1.76
C MET A 62 -5.18 12.43 -2.15
N VAL A 63 -5.74 11.62 -1.24
CA VAL A 63 -7.05 10.99 -1.41
C VAL A 63 -8.17 12.02 -1.41
N ASN A 64 -8.18 12.92 -0.42
CA ASN A 64 -9.16 14.01 -0.35
C ASN A 64 -9.09 14.93 -1.58
N ASP A 65 -7.90 15.05 -2.17
CA ASP A 65 -7.65 15.82 -3.38
C ASP A 65 -7.97 15.05 -4.68
N GLY A 66 -8.39 13.78 -4.61
CA GLY A 66 -8.76 12.94 -5.75
C GLY A 66 -7.57 12.41 -6.58
N LEU A 67 -6.35 12.51 -6.06
CA LEU A 67 -5.14 12.00 -6.74
C LEU A 67 -4.90 10.51 -6.50
N LEU A 68 -5.42 9.99 -5.39
CA LEU A 68 -5.31 8.59 -4.99
C LEU A 68 -6.66 8.09 -4.51
N GLU A 69 -6.87 6.79 -4.57
CA GLU A 69 -7.96 6.10 -3.90
C GLU A 69 -7.42 5.32 -2.71
N LYS A 70 -8.21 5.30 -1.63
CA LYS A 70 -7.91 4.52 -0.43
C LYS A 70 -8.77 3.26 -0.39
N ILE A 71 -8.13 2.13 -0.18
CA ILE A 71 -8.76 0.82 -0.01
C ILE A 71 -8.42 0.30 1.38
N THR A 72 -9.41 -0.20 2.10
CA THR A 72 -9.18 -0.96 3.34
C THR A 72 -9.05 -2.42 2.98
N SER A 73 -7.87 -3.00 3.19
CA SER A 73 -7.54 -4.38 2.90
C SER A 73 -7.39 -5.16 4.21
N TYR A 74 -7.99 -6.35 4.32
CA TYR A 74 -7.83 -7.21 5.48
C TYR A 74 -6.65 -8.16 5.23
N GLU A 75 -5.54 -7.94 5.91
CA GLU A 75 -4.27 -8.58 5.60
C GLU A 75 -3.63 -9.19 6.82
N GLN A 76 -2.90 -10.28 6.61
CA GLN A 76 -2.08 -10.90 7.63
C GLN A 76 -0.68 -10.28 7.63
N ARG A 77 -0.27 -9.68 8.75
CA ARG A 77 1.05 -9.05 8.91
C ARG A 77 1.81 -9.65 10.07
N GLN A 78 3.14 -9.63 9.98
CA GLN A 78 3.99 -10.11 11.07
C GLN A 78 3.80 -9.20 12.30
N ASP A 79 3.57 -9.81 13.46
CA ASP A 79 3.52 -9.10 14.73
C ASP A 79 4.94 -8.80 15.18
N THR A 80 5.21 -7.55 15.59
CA THR A 80 6.50 -7.13 16.17
C THR A 80 6.92 -7.93 17.40
N THR A 81 5.98 -8.63 18.04
CA THR A 81 6.20 -9.47 19.22
C THR A 81 6.48 -10.94 18.86
N GLN A 82 6.27 -11.34 17.60
CA GLN A 82 6.46 -12.71 17.14
C GLN A 82 7.69 -12.79 16.22
N SER A 83 8.82 -13.25 16.76
CA SER A 83 9.95 -13.70 15.95
C SER A 83 9.65 -15.08 15.34
N GLY A 84 9.81 -15.23 14.01
CA GLY A 84 9.70 -16.51 13.30
C GLY A 84 8.39 -16.77 12.53
N THR A 85 8.11 -18.05 12.26
CA THR A 85 6.97 -18.63 11.48
C THR A 85 5.60 -18.51 12.18
N GLY A 86 5.40 -17.44 12.95
CA GLY A 86 4.09 -17.12 13.50
C GLY A 86 3.10 -16.88 12.36
N LYS A 87 1.83 -17.25 12.56
CA LYS A 87 0.79 -17.02 11.54
C LYS A 87 0.65 -15.51 11.22
N GLY A 88 1.16 -14.59 12.04
CA GLY A 88 0.92 -13.16 11.86
C GLY A 88 -0.49 -12.76 12.30
N VAL A 89 -0.72 -11.47 12.42
CA VAL A 89 -1.96 -10.86 12.89
C VAL A 89 -2.73 -10.32 11.70
N TRP A 90 -4.01 -10.68 11.63
CA TRP A 90 -4.93 -10.10 10.66
C TRP A 90 -5.32 -8.68 11.09
N CYS A 91 -5.10 -7.71 10.21
CA CYS A 91 -5.43 -6.32 10.48
C CYS A 91 -5.95 -5.60 9.23
N ASN A 92 -6.80 -4.60 9.48
CA ASN A 92 -7.25 -3.68 8.43
C ASN A 92 -6.12 -2.72 8.08
N CYS A 93 -5.63 -2.83 6.85
CA CYS A 93 -4.56 -2.03 6.30
C CYS A 93 -5.11 -1.01 5.30
N SER A 94 -4.69 0.24 5.42
CA SER A 94 -4.98 1.26 4.41
C SER A 94 -3.98 1.14 3.26
N ARG A 95 -4.52 0.88 2.07
CA ARG A 95 -3.79 0.80 0.81
C ARG A 95 -4.18 1.99 -0.07
N TYR A 96 -3.22 2.54 -0.82
CA TYR A 96 -3.38 3.73 -1.65
C TYR A 96 -2.99 3.40 -3.09
N GLY A 97 -3.91 3.63 -4.03
CA GLY A 97 -3.74 3.35 -5.46
C GLY A 97 -4.08 4.55 -6.33
N LEU A 98 -3.73 4.49 -7.62
CA LEU A 98 -4.24 5.47 -8.57
C LEU A 98 -5.75 5.25 -8.79
N PRO A 99 -6.53 6.32 -8.99
CA PRO A 99 -7.95 6.20 -9.25
C PRO A 99 -8.26 5.28 -10.44
N GLY A 100 -9.28 4.44 -10.31
CA GLY A 100 -9.67 3.49 -11.35
C GLY A 100 -8.76 2.27 -11.52
N GLN A 101 -7.76 2.06 -10.64
CA GLN A 101 -7.04 0.79 -10.58
C GLN A 101 -7.76 -0.20 -9.67
N CYS A 102 -8.28 -1.28 -10.26
CA CYS A 102 -8.76 -2.44 -9.52
C CYS A 102 -7.69 -3.53 -9.49
N ASP A 103 -7.25 -3.94 -8.30
CA ASP A 103 -6.45 -5.15 -8.12
C ASP A 103 -7.25 -6.20 -7.34
N VAL A 104 -7.25 -7.42 -7.86
CA VAL A 104 -7.94 -8.57 -7.28
C VAL A 104 -6.91 -9.38 -6.51
N VAL A 105 -7.10 -9.48 -5.20
CA VAL A 105 -6.26 -10.31 -4.34
C VAL A 105 -6.90 -11.69 -4.22
N ARG A 106 -6.11 -12.75 -4.40
CA ARG A 106 -6.58 -14.12 -4.16
C ARG A 106 -6.81 -14.34 -2.67
N ASP A 107 -8.01 -14.79 -2.32
CA ASP A 107 -8.27 -15.32 -0.99
C ASP A 107 -7.48 -16.61 -0.80
N SER A 108 -6.68 -16.68 0.27
CA SER A 108 -5.88 -17.84 0.65
C SER A 108 -6.47 -18.62 1.81
N VAL A 109 -7.58 -18.14 2.40
CA VAL A 109 -8.16 -18.68 3.64
C VAL A 109 -9.48 -19.41 3.39
N GLY A 110 -10.08 -19.26 2.20
CA GLY A 110 -11.27 -20.01 1.80
C GLY A 110 -12.47 -19.63 2.64
N ALA A 111 -12.75 -18.33 2.75
CA ALA A 111 -13.94 -17.86 3.47
C ALA A 111 -15.22 -18.34 2.73
N ASP A 112 -16.31 -18.55 3.48
CA ASP A 112 -17.62 -19.05 2.98
C ASP A 112 -18.29 -18.17 1.88
N ASN A 113 -17.66 -17.08 1.46
CA ASN A 113 -18.10 -16.22 0.36
C ASN A 113 -16.95 -15.81 -0.58
N ALA A 114 -15.88 -16.61 -0.65
CA ALA A 114 -14.83 -16.40 -1.63
C ALA A 114 -15.41 -16.48 -3.05
N ILE A 115 -14.97 -15.59 -3.94
CA ILE A 115 -15.37 -15.64 -5.35
C ILE A 115 -14.59 -16.80 -5.98
N ASP A 116 -15.27 -17.91 -6.21
CA ASP A 116 -14.71 -19.04 -6.93
C ASP A 116 -14.49 -18.66 -8.41
N GLY A 117 -13.28 -18.92 -8.92
CA GLY A 117 -12.96 -18.76 -10.34
C GLY A 117 -11.57 -18.20 -10.64
N VAL A 118 -11.30 -18.01 -11.94
CA VAL A 118 -10.06 -17.38 -12.43
C VAL A 118 -10.33 -15.90 -12.64
N CYS A 119 -9.55 -15.04 -11.98
CA CYS A 119 -9.56 -13.61 -12.28
C CYS A 119 -9.02 -13.37 -13.69
N VAL A 120 -9.84 -12.80 -14.57
CA VAL A 120 -9.45 -12.40 -15.94
C VAL A 120 -9.57 -10.88 -16.05
N ARG A 121 -8.46 -10.21 -16.39
CA ARG A 121 -8.47 -8.78 -16.67
C ARG A 121 -9.10 -8.56 -18.05
N VAL A 122 -10.29 -7.97 -18.08
CA VAL A 122 -10.97 -7.57 -19.31
C VAL A 122 -10.45 -6.18 -19.68
N GLY A 123 -9.93 -6.04 -20.90
CA GLY A 123 -9.33 -4.79 -21.40
C GLY A 123 -10.34 -3.71 -21.73
#